data_AF-A0A6I5WIV9-F1
#
_entry.id   AF-A0A6I5WIV9-F1
#
_cell.length_a   1.000
_cell.length_b   1.000
_cell.length_c   1.000
_cell.angle_alpha   90.00
_cell.angle_beta   90.00
_cell.angle_gamma   90.00
#
_symmetry.space_group_name_H-M   'P 1'
#
loop_
_entity.id
_entity.type
_entity.pdbx_description
1 polymer ?
#
loop_
_entity_poly.entity_id
_entity_poly.type
_entity_poly.pdbx_seq_one_letter_code
_entity_poly.pdbx_strand_id
1 'polypeptide(L)'
;MLWTLALALDYTGLFLGWPVPRFGRTRLHDWRIAGEHLAERFQQFVIITLGETILLTGLTFAEKFTPDRVAPTVVSFASTVLIWRIYFHRAGALFPAAIETVPDPARLGWSAVHTHLIIVAGILATGVSHALVIDNPVGHEDPLWLAVILGGPALFLAGRSLLEYQVFARVSASRVVGLLALAALVPLTVARTPATAANAQVVVLAAVAVWDAIRERRHPGEAPAPPSRRPAT
;
A
#
# COMPACT_ATOMS: atom_id res chain seq x y z
N MET A 1 23.18 -4.67 17.22
CA MET A 1 23.55 -3.62 18.21
C MET A 1 23.68 -2.26 17.55
N LEU A 2 24.59 -2.05 16.58
CA LEU A 2 24.73 -0.76 15.89
C LEU A 2 23.47 -0.34 15.11
N TRP A 3 22.80 -1.28 14.46
CA TRP A 3 21.53 -1.03 13.75
C TRP A 3 20.39 -0.61 14.68
N THR A 4 20.28 -1.23 15.84
CA THR A 4 19.26 -0.90 16.83
C THR A 4 19.48 0.51 17.41
N LEU A 5 20.75 0.87 17.64
CA LEU A 5 21.13 2.22 18.08
C LEU A 5 20.85 3.27 17.00
N ALA A 6 21.16 2.96 15.73
CA ALA A 6 20.86 3.83 14.60
C ALA A 6 19.34 4.05 14.44
N LEU A 7 18.55 2.98 14.50
CA LEU A 7 17.08 3.04 14.52
C LEU A 7 16.56 3.86 15.70
N ALA A 8 17.12 3.65 16.90
CA ALA A 8 16.72 4.42 18.08
C ALA A 8 17.03 5.91 17.90
N LEU A 9 18.20 6.26 17.35
CA LEU A 9 18.59 7.64 17.04
C LEU A 9 17.69 8.27 15.97
N ASP A 10 17.39 7.55 14.89
CA ASP A 10 16.50 8.03 13.82
C ASP A 10 15.07 8.25 14.33
N TYR A 11 14.53 7.31 15.12
CA TYR A 11 13.21 7.44 15.72
C TYR A 11 13.17 8.59 16.74
N THR A 12 14.21 8.74 17.56
CA THR A 12 14.31 9.82 18.55
C THR A 12 14.46 11.18 17.86
N GLY A 13 15.25 11.25 16.79
CA GLY A 13 15.39 12.43 15.95
C GLY A 13 14.07 12.83 15.29
N LEU A 14 13.34 11.87 14.72
CA LEU A 14 12.02 12.08 14.13
C LEU A 14 11.00 12.59 15.16
N PHE A 15 10.95 11.97 16.34
CA PHE A 15 10.01 12.32 17.41
C PHE A 15 10.34 13.68 18.06
N LEU A 16 11.63 13.99 18.19
CA LEU A 16 12.09 15.28 18.71
C LEU A 16 12.10 16.39 17.65
N GLY A 17 11.82 16.08 16.38
CA GLY A 17 11.82 17.07 15.30
C GLY A 17 13.21 17.60 14.97
N TRP A 18 14.22 16.71 15.03
CA TRP A 18 15.64 16.95 14.74
C TRP A 18 16.14 18.27 15.34
N PRO A 19 16.27 18.35 16.68
CA PRO A 19 16.76 19.56 17.33
C PRO A 19 18.23 19.76 16.95
N VAL A 20 18.49 20.70 16.05
CA VAL A 20 19.85 21.04 15.65
C VAL A 20 20.41 22.03 16.68
N PRO A 21 21.57 21.75 17.30
CA PRO A 21 22.20 22.68 18.23
C PRO A 21 22.35 24.06 17.56
N ARG A 22 21.89 25.12 18.24
CA ARG A 22 21.85 26.53 17.78
C ARG A 22 20.75 26.94 16.79
N PHE A 23 20.16 26.02 16.01
CA PHE A 23 19.13 26.39 15.01
C PHE A 23 17.69 26.04 15.43
N GLY A 24 17.53 25.34 16.55
CA GLY A 24 16.23 24.93 17.06
C GLY A 24 15.68 23.69 16.34
N ARG A 25 14.39 23.41 16.53
CA ARG A 25 13.70 22.30 15.83
C ARG A 25 13.40 22.73 14.40
N THR A 26 13.52 21.80 13.45
CA THR A 26 13.18 22.07 12.05
C THR A 26 11.71 22.50 11.96
N ARG A 27 11.45 23.72 11.49
CA ARG A 27 10.09 24.28 11.44
C ARG A 27 9.35 23.67 10.24
N LEU A 28 8.07 23.36 10.43
CA LEU A 28 7.15 22.85 9.39
C LEU A 28 7.11 23.72 8.12
N HIS A 29 7.58 24.97 8.18
CA HIS A 29 7.58 25.90 7.07
C HIS A 29 8.59 25.56 5.95
N ASP A 30 9.70 24.88 6.27
CA ASP A 30 10.71 24.45 5.28
C ASP A 30 10.22 23.28 4.40
N TRP A 31 9.18 22.58 4.86
CA TRP A 31 8.56 21.47 4.12
C TRP A 31 7.67 21.92 2.96
N ARG A 32 7.31 23.21 2.90
CA ARG A 32 6.49 23.78 1.82
C ARG A 32 7.18 23.72 0.44
N ILE A 33 8.52 23.69 0.41
CA ILE A 33 9.33 23.64 -0.82
C ILE A 33 9.54 22.19 -1.29
N ALA A 34 9.36 21.19 -0.41
CA ALA A 34 9.69 19.79 -0.68
C ALA A 34 8.49 18.91 -1.07
N GLY A 35 7.28 19.46 -1.18
CA GLY A 35 6.04 18.69 -1.38
C GLY A 35 6.05 17.79 -2.62
N GLU A 36 6.47 18.32 -3.77
CA GLU A 36 6.58 17.57 -5.04
C GLU A 36 7.62 16.45 -4.92
N HIS A 37 8.83 16.77 -4.50
CA HIS A 37 9.92 15.80 -4.30
C HIS A 37 9.57 14.72 -3.26
N LEU A 38 8.74 15.04 -2.27
CA LEU A 38 8.28 14.07 -1.27
C LEU A 38 7.29 13.07 -1.90
N ALA A 39 6.39 13.53 -2.76
CA ALA A 39 5.47 12.68 -3.49
C ALA A 39 6.22 11.72 -4.43
N GLU A 40 7.23 12.21 -5.14
CA GLU A 40 8.11 11.38 -5.97
C GLU A 40 8.82 10.31 -5.15
N ARG A 41 9.38 10.66 -3.98
CA ARG A 41 10.03 9.70 -3.07
C ARG A 41 9.06 8.62 -2.62
N PHE A 42 7.82 8.97 -2.28
CA PHE A 42 6.82 7.95 -1.92
C PHE A 42 6.51 7.00 -3.07
N GLN A 43 6.37 7.51 -4.30
CA GLN A 43 6.21 6.66 -5.48
C GLN A 43 7.43 5.75 -5.69
N GLN A 44 8.65 6.27 -5.51
CA GLN A 44 9.88 5.47 -5.57
C GLN A 44 9.89 4.37 -4.53
N PHE A 45 9.53 4.65 -3.27
CA PHE A 45 9.43 3.62 -2.23
C PHE A 45 8.42 2.54 -2.59
N VAL A 46 7.26 2.91 -3.15
CA VAL A 46 6.27 1.92 -3.61
C VAL A 46 6.82 1.09 -4.77
N ILE A 47 7.49 1.69 -5.76
CA ILE A 47 8.11 0.96 -6.87
C ILE A 47 9.17 -0.02 -6.36
N ILE A 48 10.04 0.41 -5.44
CA ILE A 48 11.08 -0.44 -4.83
C ILE A 48 10.42 -1.62 -4.10
N THR A 49 9.38 -1.36 -3.31
CA THR A 49 8.67 -2.39 -2.54
C THR A 49 7.97 -3.41 -3.45
N LEU A 50 7.39 -2.94 -4.56
CA LEU A 50 6.82 -3.82 -5.58
C LEU A 50 7.90 -4.64 -6.28
N GLY A 51 9.05 -4.03 -6.59
CA GLY A 51 10.21 -4.72 -7.14
C GLY A 51 10.72 -5.83 -6.22
N GLU A 52 10.85 -5.53 -4.93
CA GLU A 52 11.20 -6.51 -3.88
C GLU A 52 10.19 -7.66 -3.83
N THR A 53 8.89 -7.33 -3.91
CA THR A 53 7.83 -8.34 -3.92
C THR A 53 7.92 -9.27 -5.13
N ILE A 54 8.21 -8.72 -6.33
CA ILE A 54 8.42 -9.52 -7.56
C ILE A 54 9.68 -10.37 -7.43
N LEU A 55 10.77 -9.80 -6.91
CA LEU A 55 12.04 -10.50 -6.72
C LEU A 55 11.84 -11.69 -5.76
N LEU A 56 11.23 -11.47 -4.60
CA LEU A 56 10.92 -12.52 -3.63
C LEU A 56 10.06 -13.62 -4.25
N THR A 57 9.02 -13.24 -4.99
CA THR A 57 8.15 -14.20 -5.72
C THR A 57 8.96 -15.07 -6.68
N GLY A 58 9.85 -14.47 -7.46
CA GLY A 58 10.71 -15.18 -8.40
C GLY A 58 11.74 -16.07 -7.72
N LEU A 59 12.35 -15.60 -6.62
CA LEU A 59 13.31 -16.37 -5.83
C LEU A 59 12.64 -17.60 -5.21
N THR A 60 11.48 -17.47 -4.57
CA THR A 60 10.75 -18.62 -4.00
C THR A 60 10.39 -19.65 -5.07
N PHE A 61 9.98 -19.20 -6.26
CA PHE A 61 9.71 -20.13 -7.35
C PHE A 61 10.98 -20.85 -7.84
N ALA A 62 12.11 -20.14 -7.91
CA ALA A 62 13.39 -20.67 -8.36
C ALA A 62 14.02 -21.69 -7.39
N GLU A 63 13.70 -21.62 -6.08
CA GLU A 63 14.20 -22.59 -5.09
C GLU A 63 13.82 -24.04 -5.44
N LYS A 64 12.61 -24.26 -5.96
CA LYS A 64 12.13 -25.58 -6.39
C LYS A 64 11.28 -25.45 -7.65
N PHE A 65 11.92 -25.60 -8.80
CA PHE A 65 11.24 -25.51 -10.08
C PHE A 65 10.36 -26.75 -10.34
N THR A 66 9.08 -26.63 -9.99
CA THR A 66 8.09 -27.72 -10.06
C THR A 66 6.79 -27.24 -10.73
N PRO A 67 6.12 -28.06 -11.55
CA PRO A 67 4.93 -27.63 -12.31
C PRO A 67 3.77 -27.12 -11.44
N ASP A 68 3.58 -27.68 -10.25
CA ASP A 68 2.52 -27.32 -9.30
C ASP A 68 2.67 -25.91 -8.72
N ARG A 69 3.88 -25.33 -8.78
CA ARG A 69 4.17 -23.97 -8.33
C ARG A 69 3.90 -22.89 -9.38
N VAL A 70 3.75 -23.26 -10.66
CA VAL A 70 3.58 -22.29 -11.76
C VAL A 70 2.33 -21.44 -11.57
N ALA A 71 1.17 -22.06 -11.31
CA ALA A 71 -0.08 -21.32 -11.13
C ALA A 71 -0.05 -20.40 -9.88
N PRO A 72 0.36 -20.87 -8.68
CA PRO A 72 0.60 -20.01 -7.51
C PRO A 72 1.50 -18.80 -7.78
N THR A 73 2.59 -19.00 -8.53
CA THR A 73 3.51 -17.93 -8.91
C THR A 73 2.85 -16.92 -9.84
N VAL A 74 2.09 -17.37 -10.83
CA VAL A 74 1.35 -16.47 -11.75
C VAL A 74 0.30 -15.66 -10.98
N VAL A 75 -0.42 -16.27 -10.05
CA VAL A 75 -1.40 -15.59 -9.19
C VAL A 75 -0.72 -14.53 -8.31
N SER A 76 0.42 -14.87 -7.71
CA SER A 76 1.24 -13.96 -6.89
C SER A 76 1.86 -12.80 -7.69
N PHE A 77 2.25 -13.06 -8.93
CA PHE A 77 2.70 -12.00 -9.82
C PHE A 77 1.53 -11.08 -10.21
N ALA A 78 0.37 -11.66 -10.53
CA ALA A 78 -0.83 -10.93 -10.89
C ALA A 78 -1.34 -10.03 -9.75
N SER A 79 -1.33 -10.50 -8.50
CA SER A 79 -1.68 -9.66 -7.32
C SER A 79 -0.76 -8.43 -7.24
N THR A 80 0.55 -8.59 -7.46
CA THR A 80 1.52 -7.49 -7.45
C THR A 80 1.21 -6.45 -8.54
N VAL A 81 0.91 -6.91 -9.75
CA VAL A 81 0.52 -6.04 -10.87
C VAL A 81 -0.79 -5.31 -10.58
N LEU A 82 -1.76 -5.98 -9.98
CA LEU A 82 -3.04 -5.37 -9.58
C LEU A 82 -2.84 -4.31 -8.49
N ILE A 83 -2.02 -4.59 -7.48
CA ILE A 83 -1.64 -3.64 -6.44
C ILE A 83 -0.97 -2.40 -7.06
N TRP A 84 0.01 -2.59 -7.95
CA TRP A 84 0.64 -1.51 -8.70
C TRP A 84 -0.40 -0.65 -9.43
N ARG A 85 -1.31 -1.30 -10.17
CA ARG A 85 -2.37 -0.61 -10.91
C ARG A 85 -3.32 0.13 -9.97
N ILE A 86 -3.73 -0.45 -8.84
CA ILE A 86 -4.63 0.21 -7.88
C ILE A 86 -3.96 1.41 -7.21
N TYR A 87 -2.65 1.32 -6.94
CA TYR A 87 -1.88 2.41 -6.36
C TYR A 87 -1.77 3.59 -7.33
N PHE A 88 -1.21 3.36 -8.53
CA PHE A 88 -0.95 4.43 -9.50
C PHE A 88 -2.22 5.00 -10.13
N HIS A 89 -3.34 4.29 -10.05
CA HIS A 89 -4.59 4.82 -10.57
C HIS A 89 -5.11 6.01 -9.75
N ARG A 90 -5.15 7.17 -10.41
CA ARG A 90 -5.62 8.48 -9.92
C ARG A 90 -4.91 8.97 -8.67
N ALA A 91 -5.30 8.53 -7.47
CA ALA A 91 -4.77 9.15 -6.24
C ALA A 91 -3.24 9.06 -6.13
N GLY A 92 -2.63 7.92 -6.51
CA GLY A 92 -1.17 7.82 -6.52
C GLY A 92 -0.49 8.72 -7.55
N ALA A 93 -1.09 8.90 -8.73
CA ALA A 93 -0.57 9.76 -9.80
C ALA A 93 -0.82 11.26 -9.55
N LEU A 94 -1.95 11.59 -8.90
CA LEU A 94 -2.40 12.96 -8.65
C LEU A 94 -1.98 13.49 -7.28
N PHE A 95 -1.32 12.66 -6.46
CA PHE A 95 -0.83 13.05 -5.15
C PHE A 95 0.14 14.25 -5.17
N PRO A 96 1.11 14.37 -6.11
CA PRO A 96 1.95 15.56 -6.22
C PRO A 96 1.12 16.84 -6.40
N ALA A 97 0.20 16.85 -7.37
CA ALA A 97 -0.70 17.97 -7.63
C ALA A 97 -1.63 18.29 -6.45
N ALA A 98 -2.04 17.28 -5.69
CA ALA A 98 -2.84 17.49 -4.48
C ALA A 98 -2.05 18.21 -3.38
N ILE A 99 -0.75 17.92 -3.22
CA ILE A 99 0.09 18.60 -2.23
C ILE A 99 0.26 20.09 -2.58
N GLU A 100 0.44 20.40 -3.86
CA GLU A 100 0.64 21.78 -4.32
C GLU A 100 -0.58 22.68 -4.10
N THR A 101 -1.78 22.11 -4.03
CA THR A 101 -3.04 22.86 -3.93
C THR A 101 -3.52 23.10 -2.49
N VAL A 102 -2.89 22.47 -1.49
CA VAL A 102 -3.32 22.54 -0.08
C VAL A 102 -2.69 23.73 0.66
N PRO A 103 -3.45 24.45 1.51
CA PRO A 103 -2.91 25.57 2.30
C PRO A 103 -1.77 25.20 3.27
N ASP A 104 -1.78 23.96 3.77
CA ASP A 104 -0.77 23.39 4.67
C ASP A 104 -0.18 22.06 4.10
N PRO A 105 0.81 22.16 3.18
CA PRO A 105 1.48 21.00 2.60
C PRO A 105 2.24 20.15 3.62
N ALA A 106 2.75 20.76 4.70
CA ALA A 106 3.56 20.07 5.69
C ALA A 106 2.72 19.06 6.48
N ARG A 107 1.50 19.44 6.87
CA ARG A 107 0.55 18.54 7.53
C ARG A 107 0.12 17.39 6.62
N LEU A 108 -0.15 17.67 5.34
CA LEU A 108 -0.47 16.63 4.37
C LEU A 108 0.71 15.67 4.17
N GLY A 109 1.94 16.19 4.09
CA GLY A 109 3.17 15.41 4.01
C GLY A 109 3.35 14.45 5.19
N TRP A 110 3.17 14.91 6.43
CA TRP A 110 3.22 14.04 7.61
C TRP A 110 2.14 12.96 7.62
N SER A 111 0.91 13.31 7.23
CA SER A 111 -0.16 12.33 7.11
C SER A 111 0.15 11.31 6.01
N ALA A 112 0.78 11.75 4.91
CA ALA A 112 1.18 10.89 3.81
C ALA A 112 2.32 9.94 4.18
N VAL A 113 3.26 10.31 5.06
CA VAL A 113 4.27 9.38 5.59
C VAL A 113 3.59 8.16 6.21
N HIS A 114 2.65 8.38 7.13
CA HIS A 114 1.95 7.30 7.82
C HIS A 114 1.10 6.46 6.84
N THR A 115 0.41 7.12 5.91
CA THR A 115 -0.35 6.43 4.86
C THR A 115 0.54 5.53 4.01
N HIS A 116 1.69 6.01 3.56
CA HIS A 116 2.60 5.22 2.73
C HIS A 116 3.29 4.11 3.52
N LEU A 117 3.55 4.28 4.82
CA LEU A 117 4.01 3.19 5.68
C LEU A 117 2.99 2.05 5.73
N ILE A 118 1.69 2.36 5.85
CA ILE A 118 0.61 1.36 5.80
C ILE A 118 0.57 0.67 4.43
N ILE A 119 0.68 1.44 3.33
CA ILE A 119 0.72 0.90 1.97
C ILE A 119 1.90 -0.05 1.78
N VAL A 120 3.12 0.40 2.12
CA VAL A 120 4.35 -0.40 1.99
C VAL A 120 4.28 -1.65 2.85
N ALA A 121 3.80 -1.56 4.09
CA ALA A 121 3.59 -2.71 4.95
C ALA A 121 2.61 -3.73 4.32
N GLY A 122 1.52 -3.25 3.72
CA GLY A 122 0.57 -4.11 3.01
C GLY A 122 1.17 -4.80 1.80
N ILE A 123 2.00 -4.10 1.00
CA ILE A 123 2.71 -4.67 -0.15
C ILE A 123 3.71 -5.73 0.32
N LEU A 124 4.53 -5.44 1.32
CA LEU A 124 5.51 -6.40 1.86
C LEU A 124 4.83 -7.63 2.45
N ALA A 125 3.75 -7.46 3.22
CA ALA A 125 2.97 -8.57 3.75
C ALA A 125 2.37 -9.43 2.63
N THR A 126 1.94 -8.79 1.54
CA THR A 126 1.50 -9.50 0.32
C THR A 126 2.66 -10.30 -0.31
N GLY A 127 3.86 -9.74 -0.38
CA GLY A 127 5.06 -10.47 -0.85
C GLY A 127 5.41 -11.67 0.03
N VAL A 128 5.33 -11.53 1.36
CA VAL A 128 5.49 -12.67 2.28
C VAL A 128 4.44 -13.74 2.00
N SER A 129 3.20 -13.33 1.72
CA SER A 129 2.13 -14.27 1.35
C SER A 129 2.42 -15.04 0.07
N HIS A 130 3.13 -14.46 -0.90
CA HIS A 130 3.51 -15.15 -2.13
C HIS A 130 4.41 -16.33 -1.84
N ALA A 131 5.40 -16.15 -0.96
CA ALA A 131 6.28 -17.23 -0.56
C ALA A 131 5.49 -18.39 0.07
N LEU A 132 4.57 -18.08 1.00
CA LEU A 132 3.70 -19.07 1.64
C LEU A 132 2.85 -19.85 0.64
N VAL A 133 2.24 -19.14 -0.31
CA VAL A 133 1.33 -19.71 -1.32
C VAL A 133 2.08 -20.54 -2.36
N ILE A 134 3.27 -20.12 -2.77
CA ILE A 134 4.12 -20.83 -3.73
C ILE A 134 4.72 -22.08 -3.09
N ASP A 135 5.15 -22.00 -1.83
CA ASP A 135 5.76 -23.15 -1.18
C ASP A 135 4.78 -24.25 -0.80
N ASN A 136 3.56 -23.87 -0.45
CA ASN A 136 2.55 -24.77 0.11
C ASN A 136 1.17 -24.58 -0.56
N PRO A 137 1.06 -24.75 -1.89
CA PRO A 137 -0.16 -24.39 -2.62
C PRO A 137 -1.40 -25.20 -2.22
N VAL A 138 -1.19 -26.47 -1.83
CA VAL A 138 -2.24 -27.44 -1.44
C VAL A 138 -2.18 -27.86 0.03
N GLY A 139 -1.27 -27.27 0.82
CA GLY A 139 -1.09 -27.61 2.23
C GLY A 139 -2.29 -27.23 3.10
N HIS A 140 -2.44 -27.90 4.25
CA HIS A 140 -3.47 -27.59 5.26
C HIS A 140 -3.09 -26.38 6.12
N GLU A 141 -4.10 -25.74 6.69
CA GLU A 141 -4.01 -24.35 7.18
C GLU A 141 -3.36 -24.15 8.55
N ASP A 142 -2.47 -23.16 8.59
CA ASP A 142 -2.21 -22.32 9.75
C ASP A 142 -3.05 -21.04 9.61
N PRO A 143 -3.98 -20.73 10.54
CA PRO A 143 -4.77 -19.49 10.53
C PRO A 143 -3.91 -18.22 10.39
N LEU A 144 -2.66 -18.25 10.85
CA LEU A 144 -1.72 -17.15 10.68
C LEU A 144 -1.40 -16.87 9.21
N TRP A 145 -1.31 -17.90 8.37
CA TRP A 145 -1.01 -17.73 6.95
C TRP A 145 -2.18 -17.06 6.24
N LEU A 146 -3.40 -17.45 6.58
CA LEU A 146 -4.61 -16.82 6.03
C LEU A 146 -4.66 -15.33 6.39
N ALA A 147 -4.28 -14.98 7.63
CA ALA A 147 -4.18 -13.59 8.06
C ALA A 147 -3.16 -12.80 7.23
N VAL A 148 -2.05 -13.40 6.80
CA VAL A 148 -1.05 -12.74 5.93
C VAL A 148 -1.54 -12.64 4.49
N ILE A 149 -2.12 -13.73 3.94
CA ILE A 149 -2.62 -13.82 2.55
C ILE A 149 -3.73 -12.78 2.29
N LEU A 150 -4.69 -12.64 3.20
CA LEU A 150 -5.78 -11.67 3.05
C LEU A 150 -5.43 -10.31 3.67
N GLY A 151 -4.64 -10.29 4.74
CA GLY A 151 -4.30 -9.09 5.49
C GLY A 151 -3.36 -8.16 4.74
N GLY A 152 -2.40 -8.67 3.96
CA GLY A 152 -1.52 -7.83 3.14
C GLY A 152 -2.29 -6.95 2.14
N PRO A 153 -3.12 -7.53 1.26
CA PRO A 153 -3.98 -6.78 0.35
C PRO A 153 -4.99 -5.88 1.07
N ALA A 154 -5.54 -6.33 2.20
CA ALA A 154 -6.46 -5.51 2.99
C ALA A 154 -5.77 -4.27 3.58
N LEU A 155 -4.56 -4.43 4.13
CA LEU A 155 -3.76 -3.33 4.65
C LEU A 155 -3.37 -2.35 3.54
N PHE A 156 -3.01 -2.88 2.37
CA PHE A 156 -2.77 -2.07 1.17
C PHE A 156 -4.01 -1.26 0.77
N LEU A 157 -5.20 -1.89 0.69
CA LEU A 157 -6.44 -1.18 0.35
C LEU A 157 -6.84 -0.16 1.40
N ALA A 158 -6.60 -0.42 2.68
CA ALA A 158 -6.83 0.52 3.77
C ALA A 158 -5.92 1.75 3.63
N GLY A 159 -4.61 1.55 3.46
CA GLY A 159 -3.67 2.64 3.19
C GLY A 159 -4.03 3.42 1.91
N ARG A 160 -4.41 2.71 0.85
CA ARG A 160 -4.85 3.33 -0.40
C ARG A 160 -6.15 4.14 -0.25
N SER A 161 -7.04 3.74 0.66
CA SER A 161 -8.26 4.50 1.00
C SER A 161 -7.93 5.80 1.72
N LEU A 162 -6.97 5.76 2.65
CA LEU A 162 -6.46 6.96 3.32
C LEU A 162 -5.82 7.92 2.32
N LEU A 163 -5.04 7.40 1.36
CA LEU A 163 -4.46 8.21 0.29
C LEU A 163 -5.55 8.84 -0.60
N GLU A 164 -6.62 8.10 -0.92
CA GLU A 164 -7.74 8.66 -1.68
C GLU A 164 -8.40 9.82 -0.92
N TYR A 165 -8.64 9.63 0.38
CA TYR A 165 -9.21 10.67 1.22
C TYR A 165 -8.30 11.91 1.30
N GLN A 166 -6.99 11.72 1.39
CA GLN A 166 -6.01 12.81 1.39
C GLN A 166 -6.02 13.61 0.08
N VAL A 167 -6.27 12.97 -1.07
CA VAL A 167 -6.24 13.61 -2.40
C VAL A 167 -7.61 14.18 -2.81
N PHE A 168 -8.71 13.52 -2.45
CA PHE A 168 -10.05 13.81 -2.96
C PHE A 168 -11.10 14.08 -1.87
N ALA A 169 -10.71 14.14 -0.59
CA ALA A 169 -11.60 14.32 0.56
C ALA A 169 -12.73 13.27 0.67
N ARG A 170 -12.54 12.09 0.05
CA ARG A 170 -13.53 11.01 0.03
C ARG A 170 -12.88 9.65 -0.14
N VAL A 171 -13.61 8.61 0.23
CA VAL A 171 -13.24 7.22 -0.02
C VAL A 171 -14.22 6.64 -1.02
N SER A 172 -13.73 6.05 -2.11
CA SER A 172 -14.60 5.43 -3.09
C SER A 172 -15.17 4.10 -2.60
N ALA A 173 -16.40 3.81 -3.02
CA ALA A 173 -17.09 2.57 -2.67
C ALA A 173 -16.31 1.31 -3.06
N SER A 174 -15.49 1.35 -4.13
CA SER A 174 -14.69 0.19 -4.52
C SER A 174 -13.69 -0.24 -3.45
N ARG A 175 -13.10 0.70 -2.69
CA ARG A 175 -12.17 0.33 -1.63
C ARG A 175 -12.89 -0.25 -0.42
N VAL A 176 -14.01 0.35 -0.01
CA VAL A 176 -14.81 -0.17 1.11
C VAL A 176 -15.35 -1.55 0.78
N VAL A 177 -15.94 -1.73 -0.41
CA VAL A 177 -16.43 -3.03 -0.88
C VAL A 177 -15.28 -4.02 -1.01
N GLY A 178 -14.12 -3.62 -1.52
CA GLY A 178 -12.93 -4.47 -1.59
C GLY A 178 -12.46 -4.95 -0.22
N LEU A 179 -12.39 -4.06 0.77
CA LEU A 179 -12.04 -4.42 2.15
C LEU A 179 -13.06 -5.37 2.78
N LEU A 180 -14.35 -5.09 2.61
CA LEU A 180 -15.42 -5.96 3.10
C LEU A 180 -15.40 -7.32 2.39
N ALA A 181 -15.10 -7.35 1.10
CA ALA A 181 -14.97 -8.59 0.33
C ALA A 181 -13.77 -9.42 0.85
N LEU A 182 -12.60 -8.81 1.06
CA LEU A 182 -11.46 -9.50 1.66
C LEU A 182 -11.76 -10.02 3.07
N ALA A 183 -12.47 -9.25 3.89
CA ALA A 183 -12.90 -9.71 5.22
C ALA A 183 -13.90 -10.87 5.13
N ALA A 184 -14.83 -10.83 4.17
CA ALA A 184 -15.79 -11.90 3.93
C ALA A 184 -15.14 -13.18 3.40
N LEU A 185 -13.97 -13.09 2.74
CA LEU A 185 -13.21 -14.26 2.33
C LEU A 185 -12.68 -15.07 3.51
N VAL A 186 -12.39 -14.45 4.66
CA VAL A 186 -11.83 -15.15 5.84
C VAL A 186 -12.64 -16.40 6.20
N PRO A 187 -13.95 -16.31 6.55
CA PRO A 187 -14.72 -17.52 6.88
C PRO A 187 -14.95 -18.45 5.67
N LEU A 188 -14.88 -17.95 4.43
CA LEU A 188 -15.06 -18.75 3.23
C LEU A 188 -13.84 -19.60 2.89
N THR A 189 -12.65 -19.14 3.28
CA THR A 189 -11.38 -19.74 2.89
C THR A 189 -10.58 -20.33 4.06
N VAL A 190 -11.06 -20.27 5.30
CA VAL A 190 -10.36 -20.78 6.53
C VAL A 190 -10.28 -22.31 6.67
N ALA A 191 -10.92 -23.05 5.77
CA ALA A 191 -10.79 -24.50 5.69
C ALA A 191 -10.44 -24.98 4.26
N ARG A 192 -9.82 -24.10 3.47
CA ARG A 192 -9.41 -24.31 2.09
C ARG A 192 -7.89 -24.29 1.98
N THR A 193 -7.38 -24.28 0.74
CA THR A 193 -5.92 -24.25 0.52
C THR A 193 -5.42 -22.81 0.44
N PRO A 194 -4.12 -22.54 0.72
CA PRO A 194 -3.51 -21.23 0.49
C PRO A 194 -3.72 -20.72 -0.94
N ALA A 195 -3.65 -21.61 -1.93
CA ALA A 195 -3.95 -21.26 -3.32
C ALA A 195 -5.40 -20.78 -3.51
N THR A 196 -6.37 -21.35 -2.79
CA THR A 196 -7.78 -20.91 -2.86
C THR A 196 -7.93 -19.47 -2.36
N ALA A 197 -7.35 -19.17 -1.20
CA ALA A 197 -7.36 -17.81 -0.65
C ALA A 197 -6.62 -16.82 -1.57
N ALA A 198 -5.46 -17.21 -2.13
CA ALA A 198 -4.70 -16.41 -3.09
C ALA A 198 -5.47 -16.11 -4.38
N ASN A 199 -6.15 -17.10 -4.96
CA ASN A 199 -6.99 -16.87 -6.13
C ASN A 199 -8.16 -15.93 -5.79
N ALA A 200 -8.81 -16.13 -4.64
CA ALA A 200 -9.93 -15.31 -4.23
C ALA A 200 -9.55 -13.84 -4.00
N GLN A 201 -8.42 -13.56 -3.34
CA GLN A 201 -7.95 -12.17 -3.17
C GLN A 201 -7.62 -11.51 -4.53
N VAL A 202 -7.04 -12.24 -5.49
CA VAL A 202 -6.74 -11.71 -6.82
C VAL A 202 -8.01 -11.34 -7.56
N VAL A 203 -9.07 -12.15 -7.45
CA VAL A 203 -10.39 -11.81 -8.01
C VAL A 203 -10.94 -10.53 -7.39
N VAL A 204 -10.81 -10.34 -6.07
CA VAL A 204 -11.24 -9.10 -5.40
C VAL A 204 -10.44 -7.90 -5.88
N LEU A 205 -9.11 -7.98 -5.94
CA LEU A 205 -8.25 -6.91 -6.44
C LEU A 205 -8.53 -6.58 -7.91
N ALA A 206 -8.76 -7.59 -8.74
CA ALA A 206 -9.13 -7.41 -10.14
C ALA A 206 -10.49 -6.71 -10.27
N ALA A 207 -11.49 -7.12 -9.47
CA ALA A 207 -12.79 -6.46 -9.46
C ALA A 207 -12.69 -4.98 -9.04
N VAL A 208 -11.87 -4.66 -8.03
CA VAL A 208 -11.58 -3.27 -7.64
C VAL A 208 -10.94 -2.50 -8.79
N ALA A 209 -9.92 -3.06 -9.46
CA ALA A 209 -9.24 -2.41 -10.56
C ALA A 209 -10.15 -2.18 -11.78
N VAL A 210 -11.01 -3.16 -12.11
CA VAL A 210 -12.00 -3.06 -13.19
C VAL A 210 -13.06 -2.01 -12.87
N TRP A 211 -13.59 -2.02 -11.64
CA TRP A 211 -14.57 -1.04 -11.19
C TRP A 211 -14.03 0.38 -11.28
N ASP A 212 -12.78 0.58 -10.88
CA ASP A 212 -12.08 1.84 -11.01
C ASP A 212 -11.94 2.30 -12.47
N ALA A 213 -11.55 1.40 -13.37
CA ALA A 213 -11.45 1.69 -14.80
C ALA A 213 -12.82 2.03 -15.43
N ILE A 214 -13.89 1.36 -15.03
CA ILE A 214 -15.25 1.66 -15.50
C ILE A 214 -15.70 3.03 -15.00
N ARG A 215 -15.45 3.35 -13.72
CA ARG A 215 -15.80 4.65 -13.14
C ARG A 215 -15.07 5.81 -13.80
N GLU A 216 -13.78 5.64 -14.10
CA GLU A 216 -12.99 6.63 -14.81
C GLU A 216 -13.56 6.93 -16.20
N ARG A 217 -13.94 5.90 -16.97
CA ARG A 217 -14.59 6.09 -18.28
C ARG A 217 -15.90 6.87 -18.20
N ARG A 218 -16.63 6.77 -17.08
CA ARG A 218 -17.89 7.50 -16.86
C ARG A 218 -17.69 8.93 -16.35
N HIS A 219 -16.55 9.22 -15.70
CA HIS A 219 -16.24 10.52 -15.12
C HIS A 219 -14.78 10.93 -15.42
N PRO A 220 -14.44 11.19 -16.70
CA PRO A 220 -13.09 11.61 -17.08
C PRO A 220 -12.79 13.01 -16.51
N GLY A 221 -11.57 13.21 -15.98
CA GLY A 221 -11.05 14.55 -15.67
C GLY A 221 -11.33 15.09 -14.26
N GLU A 222 -11.54 14.23 -13.27
CA GLU A 222 -11.72 14.70 -11.90
C GLU A 222 -10.43 15.30 -11.31
N ALA A 223 -10.49 16.58 -10.96
CA ALA A 223 -9.37 17.28 -10.34
C ALA A 223 -9.18 16.86 -8.86
N PRO A 224 -7.94 16.93 -8.34
CA PRO A 224 -7.69 16.81 -6.90
C PRO A 224 -8.54 17.81 -6.10
N ALA A 225 -9.13 17.33 -5.01
CA ALA A 225 -9.97 18.15 -4.12
C ALA A 225 -9.66 17.76 -2.66
N PRO A 226 -8.45 18.06 -2.17
CA PRO A 226 -8.02 17.65 -0.84
C PRO A 226 -8.86 18.33 0.26
N PRO A 227 -9.05 17.69 1.43
CA PRO A 227 -9.95 18.18 2.48
C PRO A 227 -9.45 19.50 3.08
N SER A 228 -10.24 20.57 2.93
CA SER A 228 -9.98 21.85 3.57
C SER A 228 -10.60 21.88 4.98
N ARG A 229 -9.77 22.03 6.01
CA ARG A 229 -10.25 22.48 7.33
C ARG A 229 -10.00 23.98 7.44
N ARG A 230 -11.04 24.74 7.79
CA ARG A 230 -10.89 26.15 8.21
C ARG A 230 -9.93 26.19 9.40
N PRO A 231 -9.04 27.19 9.50
CA PRO A 231 -8.20 27.36 10.67
C PRO A 231 -9.09 27.44 11.91
N ALA A 232 -8.71 26.70 12.96
CA ALA A 232 -9.33 26.87 14.27
C ALA A 232 -9.08 28.31 14.71
N THR A 233 -10.16 29.09 14.79
CA THR A 233 -10.18 30.43 15.38
C THR A 233 -9.85 30.37 16.86
#